data_AF-R5LQ55-F1
#
_entry.id   AF-R5LQ55-F1
#
_cell.length_a   1.000
_cell.length_b   1.000
_cell.length_c   1.000
_cell.angle_alpha   90.00
_cell.angle_beta   90.00
_cell.angle_gamma   90.00
#
_symmetry.space_group_name_H-M   'P 1'
#
loop_
_entity.id
_entity.type
_entity.pdbx_description
1 polymer ?
#
loop_
_entity_poly.entity_id
_entity_poly.type
_entity_poly.pdbx_seq_one_letter_code
_entity_poly.pdbx_strand_id
1 'polypeptide(L)'
;MLVLPIINRNRILNVSVSYKEATKIRVDVELENTLPSDIIVSGKSFNSSAFYDSKDKNNIIEFIRNNSILYRRSVLVTTKNRSDSSNYDVYDVGVAPRKINKATDMLYIRAILDLEKELPGVVRGKYLSFEELGFGEVFSDEKISRLRSIVTSNPTSSWEKLFRENALMDMIETLEFLKSFDCTVVSEASIPDETIQQVLASFGKICSRDTKSLNKYYSMAEENRDLYAKMSYVSKLVYGKPLDLIQSESQKNRQLIKKDENWESKKSA
;
A
#
# COMPACT_ATOMS: atom_id res chain seq x y z
N MET A 1 7.91 3.58 -7.40
CA MET A 1 7.90 3.45 -5.93
C MET A 1 6.74 4.24 -5.38
N LEU A 2 5.85 3.61 -4.58
CA LEU A 2 4.84 4.36 -3.83
C LEU A 2 5.46 4.98 -2.59
N VAL A 3 5.11 6.24 -2.35
CA VAL A 3 5.63 7.02 -1.21
C VAL A 3 4.45 7.55 -0.41
N LEU A 4 4.36 7.17 0.85
CA LEU A 4 3.40 7.69 1.81
C LEU A 4 4.10 8.81 2.61
N PRO A 5 3.86 10.10 2.32
CA PRO A 5 4.30 11.17 3.19
C PRO A 5 3.46 11.16 4.46
N ILE A 6 4.10 11.24 5.63
CA ILE A 6 3.40 11.21 6.91
C ILE A 6 4.14 12.05 7.95
N ILE A 7 3.43 12.89 8.69
CA ILE A 7 4.01 13.63 9.82
C ILE A 7 4.18 12.71 11.02
N ASN A 8 5.38 12.64 11.57
CA ASN A 8 5.69 11.93 12.80
C ASN A 8 6.82 12.66 13.56
N ARG A 9 6.61 12.92 14.87
CA ARG A 9 7.58 13.61 15.75
C ARG A 9 8.19 14.86 15.11
N ASN A 10 7.34 15.78 14.63
CA ASN A 10 7.72 17.07 14.01
C ASN A 10 8.58 16.93 12.74
N ARG A 11 8.47 15.79 12.04
CA ARG A 11 9.11 15.57 10.74
C ARG A 11 8.10 14.96 9.79
N ILE A 12 8.17 15.35 8.52
CA ILE A 12 7.51 14.64 7.43
C ILE A 12 8.45 13.51 7.00
N LEU A 13 8.02 12.29 7.28
CA LEU A 13 8.67 11.07 6.84
C LEU A 13 8.12 10.69 5.46
N ASN A 14 9.01 10.35 4.53
CA ASN A 14 8.62 9.72 3.28
C ASN A 14 8.77 8.21 3.46
N VAL A 15 7.65 7.48 3.48
CA VAL A 15 7.63 6.04 3.69
C VAL A 15 7.46 5.34 2.35
N SER A 16 8.43 4.53 1.95
CA SER A 16 8.30 3.63 0.80
C SER A 16 7.29 2.54 1.13
N VAL A 17 6.29 2.38 0.27
CA VAL A 17 5.24 1.35 0.39
C VAL A 17 5.41 0.34 -0.73
N SER A 18 5.74 -0.90 -0.39
CA SER A 18 5.92 -1.98 -1.36
C SER A 18 5.05 -3.18 -1.00
N TYR A 19 4.43 -3.81 -2.01
CA TYR A 19 3.66 -5.03 -1.82
C TYR A 19 4.61 -6.23 -1.67
N LYS A 20 4.46 -7.01 -0.60
CA LYS A 20 5.42 -8.06 -0.22
C LYS A 20 5.53 -9.21 -1.21
N GLU A 21 4.42 -9.56 -1.86
CA GLU A 21 4.38 -10.66 -2.81
C GLU A 21 4.90 -10.27 -4.19
N ALA A 22 5.11 -8.97 -4.46
CA ALA A 22 5.68 -8.50 -5.71
C ALA A 22 7.17 -8.85 -5.78
N THR A 23 7.51 -9.84 -6.60
CA THR A 23 8.86 -10.33 -6.82
C THR A 23 9.28 -10.10 -8.26
N LYS A 24 10.45 -9.52 -8.47
CA LYS A 24 11.01 -9.37 -9.82
C LYS A 24 11.54 -10.72 -10.28
N ILE A 25 10.92 -11.31 -11.30
CA ILE A 25 11.24 -12.68 -11.78
C ILE A 25 12.07 -12.68 -13.06
N ARG A 26 12.03 -11.60 -13.85
CA ARG A 26 12.85 -11.42 -15.06
C ARG A 26 13.31 -9.98 -15.15
N VAL A 27 14.53 -9.78 -15.64
CA VAL A 27 15.18 -8.47 -15.74
C VAL A 27 15.70 -8.34 -17.15
N ASP A 28 15.48 -7.17 -17.76
CA ASP A 28 16.05 -6.84 -19.07
C ASP A 28 15.70 -7.87 -20.16
N VAL A 29 14.41 -8.15 -20.30
CA VAL A 29 13.89 -9.14 -21.26
C VAL A 29 12.93 -8.52 -22.27
N GLU A 30 12.80 -9.19 -23.41
CA GLU A 30 11.72 -8.99 -24.37
C GLU A 30 10.99 -10.32 -24.54
N LEU A 31 9.76 -10.41 -24.03
CA LEU A 31 8.96 -11.64 -24.10
C LEU A 31 8.04 -11.60 -25.31
N GLU A 32 7.99 -12.71 -26.07
CA GLU A 32 7.07 -12.84 -27.19
C GLU A 32 5.62 -12.65 -26.75
N ASN A 33 4.84 -11.92 -27.56
CA ASN A 33 3.42 -11.63 -27.34
C ASN A 33 3.10 -10.92 -26.01
N THR A 34 4.08 -10.27 -25.39
CA THR A 34 3.91 -9.54 -24.15
C THR A 34 4.37 -8.10 -24.33
N LEU A 35 3.47 -7.16 -24.04
CA LEU A 35 3.76 -5.74 -24.13
C LEU A 35 4.43 -5.22 -22.85
N PRO A 36 5.31 -4.20 -22.97
CA PRO A 36 5.72 -3.43 -21.81
C PRO A 36 4.52 -2.67 -21.22
N SER A 37 4.61 -2.34 -19.92
CA SER A 37 3.55 -1.63 -19.20
C SER A 37 2.19 -2.32 -19.29
N ASP A 38 2.16 -3.61 -18.95
CA ASP A 38 0.97 -4.44 -19.02
C ASP A 38 0.76 -5.25 -17.74
N ILE A 39 -0.49 -5.63 -17.51
CA ILE A 39 -0.93 -6.47 -16.40
C ILE A 39 -1.49 -7.75 -17.01
N ILE A 40 -0.87 -8.88 -16.71
CA ILE A 40 -1.17 -10.14 -17.35
C ILE A 40 -1.69 -11.11 -16.29
N VAL A 41 -2.88 -11.65 -16.53
CA VAL A 41 -3.51 -12.61 -15.61
C VAL A 41 -3.94 -13.82 -16.40
N SER A 42 -3.45 -14.99 -16.01
CA SER A 42 -3.76 -16.25 -16.69
C SER A 42 -3.41 -16.22 -18.19
N GLY A 43 -2.33 -15.53 -18.57
CA GLY A 43 -1.87 -15.38 -19.95
C GLY A 43 -2.68 -14.38 -20.79
N LYS A 44 -3.64 -13.68 -20.19
CA LYS A 44 -4.40 -12.61 -20.86
C LYS A 44 -3.82 -11.27 -20.48
N SER A 45 -3.61 -10.41 -21.47
CA SER A 45 -3.17 -9.03 -21.31
C SER A 45 -4.34 -8.13 -20.90
N PHE A 46 -4.10 -7.19 -19.98
CA PHE A 46 -5.05 -6.14 -19.63
C PHE A 46 -5.20 -5.17 -20.79
N ASN A 47 -4.10 -4.76 -21.41
CA ASN A 47 -4.08 -3.80 -22.52
C ASN A 47 -4.88 -4.26 -23.75
N SER A 48 -4.96 -5.58 -23.99
CA SER A 48 -5.77 -6.14 -25.08
C SER A 48 -7.17 -6.60 -24.62
N SER A 49 -7.56 -6.34 -23.38
CA SER A 49 -8.84 -6.79 -22.83
C SER A 49 -9.93 -5.73 -22.96
N ALA A 50 -11.19 -6.17 -22.90
CA ALA A 50 -12.36 -5.28 -22.86
C ALA A 50 -12.36 -4.33 -21.64
N PHE A 51 -11.50 -4.54 -20.65
CA PHE A 51 -11.40 -3.71 -19.45
C PHE A 51 -10.53 -2.45 -19.66
N TYR A 52 -9.68 -2.43 -20.70
CA TYR A 52 -8.71 -1.35 -20.95
C TYR A 52 -9.36 -0.03 -21.36
N ASP A 53 -10.36 -0.06 -22.24
CA ASP A 53 -10.99 1.15 -22.82
C ASP A 53 -11.93 1.89 -21.85
N SER A 54 -12.04 1.40 -20.61
CA SER A 54 -12.85 2.07 -19.61
C SER A 54 -12.13 3.28 -19.01
N LYS A 55 -12.87 4.37 -18.77
CA LYS A 55 -12.36 5.51 -18.01
C LYS A 55 -12.20 5.19 -16.51
N ASP A 56 -12.60 4.00 -16.06
CA ASP A 56 -12.62 3.61 -14.66
C ASP A 56 -11.36 2.82 -14.28
N LYS A 57 -10.62 3.34 -13.29
CA LYS A 57 -9.43 2.68 -12.74
C LYS A 57 -9.76 1.39 -11.98
N ASN A 58 -11.01 1.20 -11.56
CA ASN A 58 -11.47 -0.03 -10.91
C ASN A 58 -11.46 -1.23 -11.85
N ASN A 59 -11.41 -1.03 -13.17
CA ASN A 59 -11.47 -2.13 -14.12
C ASN A 59 -10.25 -3.06 -14.06
N ILE A 60 -9.12 -2.58 -13.52
CA ILE A 60 -7.95 -3.41 -13.27
C ILE A 60 -8.27 -4.50 -12.25
N ILE A 61 -8.94 -4.17 -11.13
CA ILE A 61 -9.26 -5.20 -10.12
C ILE A 61 -10.32 -6.16 -10.64
N GLU A 62 -11.27 -5.68 -11.44
CA GLU A 62 -12.26 -6.54 -12.10
C GLU A 62 -11.62 -7.49 -13.09
N PHE A 63 -10.73 -6.99 -13.95
CA PHE A 63 -9.94 -7.81 -14.87
C PHE A 63 -9.17 -8.90 -14.13
N ILE A 64 -8.45 -8.52 -13.06
CA ILE A 64 -7.66 -9.46 -12.25
C ILE A 64 -8.55 -10.54 -11.65
N ARG A 65 -9.66 -10.14 -11.00
CA ARG A 65 -10.58 -11.10 -10.36
C ARG A 65 -11.22 -12.01 -11.37
N ASN A 66 -11.76 -11.47 -12.46
CA ASN A 66 -12.45 -12.24 -13.51
C ASN A 66 -11.53 -13.27 -14.16
N ASN A 67 -10.25 -12.97 -14.30
CA ASN A 67 -9.28 -13.90 -14.89
C ASN A 67 -8.56 -14.78 -13.85
N SER A 68 -8.90 -14.64 -12.57
CA SER A 68 -8.40 -15.48 -11.46
C SER A 68 -9.48 -16.40 -10.85
N ILE A 69 -10.72 -16.39 -11.37
CA ILE A 69 -11.86 -17.14 -10.80
C ILE A 69 -11.62 -18.65 -10.78
N LEU A 70 -11.12 -19.20 -11.89
CA LEU A 70 -11.06 -20.66 -12.11
C LEU A 70 -9.77 -21.28 -11.56
N TYR A 71 -8.68 -20.51 -11.49
CA TYR A 71 -7.39 -20.96 -11.01
C TYR A 71 -6.74 -19.82 -10.23
N ARG A 72 -6.29 -20.07 -9.00
CA ARG A 72 -5.39 -19.16 -8.27
C ARG A 72 -4.08 -19.07 -9.05
N ARG A 73 -3.98 -18.10 -9.95
CA ARG A 73 -2.79 -17.84 -10.74
C ARG A 73 -2.17 -16.52 -10.32
N SER A 74 -0.86 -16.44 -10.50
CA SER A 74 -0.16 -15.20 -10.26
C SER A 74 -0.55 -14.12 -11.27
N VAL A 75 -0.55 -12.89 -10.79
CA VAL A 75 -0.63 -11.69 -11.62
C VAL A 75 0.79 -11.33 -12.03
N LEU A 76 1.05 -11.27 -13.34
CA LEU A 76 2.32 -10.78 -13.87
C LEU A 76 2.17 -9.31 -14.25
N VAL A 77 3.21 -8.52 -14.00
CA VAL A 77 3.24 -7.09 -14.36
C VAL A 77 4.55 -6.78 -15.06
N THR A 78 4.48 -6.16 -16.24
CA THR A 78 5.65 -5.71 -16.99
C THR A 78 5.86 -4.22 -16.78
N THR A 79 7.12 -3.80 -16.63
CA THR A 79 7.46 -2.38 -16.47
C THR A 79 7.42 -1.63 -17.80
N LYS A 80 7.70 -0.33 -17.79
CA LYS A 80 8.08 0.38 -19.02
C LYS A 80 9.39 -0.17 -19.59
N ASN A 81 9.59 0.11 -20.87
CA ASN A 81 10.87 -0.09 -21.54
C ASN A 81 12.00 0.66 -20.83
N ARG A 82 13.18 0.08 -20.86
CA ARG A 82 14.43 0.75 -20.49
C ARG A 82 14.69 1.94 -21.41
N SER A 83 15.50 2.89 -20.96
CA SER A 83 15.74 4.14 -21.70
C SER A 83 16.48 3.93 -23.02
N ASP A 84 17.19 2.81 -23.17
CA ASP A 84 18.11 2.48 -24.24
C ASP A 84 17.75 1.20 -25.01
N SER A 85 16.64 0.52 -24.67
CA SER A 85 16.22 -0.73 -25.34
C SER A 85 14.71 -0.95 -25.28
N SER A 86 14.21 -1.92 -26.08
CA SER A 86 12.84 -2.44 -26.00
C SER A 86 12.59 -3.32 -24.77
N ASN A 87 13.65 -3.64 -24.01
CA ASN A 87 13.58 -4.56 -22.89
C ASN A 87 12.89 -3.93 -21.67
N TYR A 88 12.26 -4.79 -20.87
CA TYR A 88 11.57 -4.43 -19.63
C TYR A 88 11.82 -5.49 -18.54
N ASP A 89 11.41 -5.17 -17.32
CA ASP A 89 11.43 -6.12 -16.20
C ASP A 89 10.03 -6.74 -16.01
N VAL A 90 9.99 -7.96 -15.47
CA VAL A 90 8.74 -8.66 -15.17
C VAL A 90 8.67 -8.99 -13.68
N TYR A 91 7.55 -8.60 -13.08
CA TYR A 91 7.20 -8.92 -11.71
C TYR A 91 6.11 -10.00 -11.67
N ASP A 92 6.26 -10.96 -10.77
CA ASP A 92 5.17 -11.80 -10.27
C ASP A 92 4.64 -11.17 -8.99
N VAL A 93 3.36 -10.80 -8.99
CA VAL A 93 2.66 -10.09 -7.90
C VAL A 93 1.83 -11.06 -7.06
N GLY A 94 2.00 -12.37 -7.24
CA GLY A 94 1.28 -13.37 -6.47
C GLY A 94 -0.21 -13.39 -6.78
N VAL A 95 -0.99 -13.91 -5.83
CA VAL A 95 -2.43 -14.11 -6.01
C VAL A 95 -3.18 -12.87 -5.54
N ALA A 96 -4.12 -12.41 -6.36
CA ALA A 96 -4.92 -11.25 -6.02
C ALA A 96 -5.66 -11.42 -4.68
N PRO A 97 -5.64 -10.39 -3.82
CA PRO A 97 -6.31 -10.44 -2.54
C PRO A 97 -7.83 -10.55 -2.70
N ARG A 98 -8.47 -11.20 -1.72
CA ARG A 98 -9.94 -11.23 -1.61
C ARG A 98 -10.47 -9.79 -1.47
N LYS A 99 -11.67 -9.55 -2.00
CA LYS A 99 -12.40 -8.28 -1.80
C LYS A 99 -12.75 -8.09 -0.32
N ILE A 100 -12.24 -7.02 0.27
CA ILE A 100 -12.57 -6.55 1.63
C ILE A 100 -13.41 -5.27 1.50
N ASN A 101 -12.80 -4.20 1.00
CA ASN A 101 -13.46 -2.94 0.69
C ASN A 101 -12.76 -2.21 -0.45
N LYS A 102 -13.37 -1.11 -0.90
CA LYS A 102 -12.84 -0.30 -2.01
C LYS A 102 -11.44 0.26 -1.71
N ALA A 103 -11.15 0.64 -0.46
CA ALA A 103 -9.85 1.21 -0.11
C ALA A 103 -8.70 0.20 -0.26
N THR A 104 -8.93 -1.04 0.16
CA THR A 104 -7.96 -2.13 -0.05
C THR A 104 -7.73 -2.44 -1.53
N ASP A 105 -8.80 -2.43 -2.34
CA ASP A 105 -8.70 -2.62 -3.79
C ASP A 105 -7.88 -1.49 -4.44
N MET A 106 -8.14 -0.24 -4.04
CA MET A 106 -7.42 0.92 -4.56
C MET A 106 -5.94 0.89 -4.18
N LEU A 107 -5.59 0.48 -2.95
CA LEU A 107 -4.19 0.34 -2.54
C LEU A 107 -3.47 -0.73 -3.36
N TYR A 108 -4.11 -1.89 -3.57
CA TYR A 108 -3.57 -2.95 -4.40
C TYR A 108 -3.38 -2.52 -5.87
N ILE A 109 -4.40 -1.90 -6.47
CA ILE A 109 -4.31 -1.32 -7.83
C ILE A 109 -3.17 -0.32 -7.90
N ARG A 110 -3.01 0.52 -6.87
CA ARG A 110 -1.97 1.56 -6.85
C ARG A 110 -0.57 0.94 -6.85
N ALA A 111 -0.38 -0.17 -6.15
CA ALA A 111 0.87 -0.92 -6.15
C ALA A 111 1.16 -1.56 -7.51
N ILE A 112 0.17 -2.20 -8.14
CA ILE A 112 0.32 -2.75 -9.49
C ILE A 112 0.67 -1.66 -10.51
N LEU A 113 -0.05 -0.55 -10.49
CA LEU A 113 0.19 0.60 -11.37
C LEU A 113 1.52 1.32 -11.08
N ASP A 114 2.12 1.08 -9.92
CA ASP A 114 3.47 1.57 -9.63
C ASP A 114 4.52 0.71 -10.36
N LEU A 115 4.36 -0.62 -10.34
CA LEU A 115 5.20 -1.56 -11.07
C LEU A 115 5.03 -1.40 -12.60
N GLU A 116 3.79 -1.36 -13.09
CA GLU A 116 3.50 -1.21 -14.52
C GLU A 116 4.11 0.07 -15.10
N LYS A 117 4.18 1.15 -14.31
CA LYS A 117 4.74 2.45 -14.71
C LYS A 117 6.17 2.65 -14.28
N GLU A 118 6.79 1.66 -13.65
CA GLU A 118 8.20 1.69 -13.28
C GLU A 118 9.04 1.85 -14.55
N LEU A 119 10.05 2.72 -14.48
CA LEU A 119 11.09 2.82 -15.49
C LEU A 119 12.33 2.14 -14.91
N PRO A 120 12.78 0.99 -15.44
CA PRO A 120 13.90 0.26 -14.86
C PRO A 120 15.14 1.15 -14.73
N GLY A 121 15.80 1.10 -13.58
CA GLY A 121 16.98 1.92 -13.26
C GLY A 121 16.66 3.36 -12.81
N VAL A 122 15.40 3.80 -12.82
CA VAL A 122 15.01 5.15 -12.40
C VAL A 122 14.13 5.10 -11.15
N VAL A 123 14.61 5.70 -10.06
CA VAL A 123 13.84 5.82 -8.82
C VAL A 123 12.92 7.03 -8.93
N ARG A 124 11.63 6.78 -9.18
CA ARG A 124 10.58 7.82 -9.11
C ARG A 124 9.47 7.42 -8.17
N GLY A 125 9.16 8.33 -7.24
CA GLY A 125 8.10 8.19 -6.25
C GLY A 125 6.76 8.68 -6.78
N LYS A 126 5.66 7.98 -6.47
CA LYS A 126 4.30 8.52 -6.54
C LYS A 126 3.74 8.62 -5.14
N TYR A 127 3.20 9.79 -4.79
CA TYR A 127 2.60 9.95 -3.48
C TYR A 127 1.31 9.14 -3.32
N LEU A 128 1.15 8.62 -2.11
CA LEU A 128 0.00 7.85 -1.64
C LEU A 128 -0.75 8.70 -0.62
N SER A 129 -2.03 8.95 -0.85
CA SER A 129 -2.94 9.55 0.14
C SER A 129 -3.90 8.46 0.62
N PHE A 130 -3.91 8.19 1.91
CA PHE A 130 -4.88 7.27 2.51
C PHE A 130 -6.32 7.77 2.39
N GLU A 131 -6.51 9.09 2.35
CA GLU A 131 -7.81 9.70 2.11
C GLU A 131 -8.27 9.48 0.66
N GLU A 132 -7.40 9.73 -0.34
CA GLU A 132 -7.73 9.46 -1.75
C GLU A 132 -7.99 7.96 -2.02
N LEU A 133 -7.44 7.06 -1.19
CA LEU A 133 -7.75 5.62 -1.24
C LEU A 133 -9.11 5.29 -0.62
N GLY A 134 -9.64 6.13 0.28
CA GLY A 134 -10.91 5.91 0.99
C GLY A 134 -10.77 5.25 2.36
N PHE A 135 -9.59 5.27 2.97
CA PHE A 135 -9.42 4.70 4.32
C PHE A 135 -10.16 5.49 5.41
N GLY A 136 -10.49 6.77 5.17
CA GLY A 136 -11.30 7.57 6.10
C GLY A 136 -12.69 6.99 6.38
N GLU A 137 -13.33 6.39 5.36
CA GLU A 137 -14.63 5.72 5.52
C GLU A 137 -14.51 4.42 6.33
N VAL A 138 -13.43 3.66 6.09
CA VAL A 138 -13.15 2.39 6.78
C VAL A 138 -12.85 2.63 8.26
N PHE A 139 -12.06 3.67 8.56
CA PHE A 139 -11.63 4.06 9.90
C PHE A 139 -12.35 5.33 10.39
N SER A 140 -13.68 5.37 10.24
CA SER A 140 -14.49 6.49 10.72
C SER A 140 -14.60 6.50 12.25
N ASP A 141 -14.77 7.70 12.83
CA ASP A 141 -14.83 7.87 14.29
C ASP A 141 -16.03 7.13 14.92
N GLU A 142 -17.14 7.02 14.18
CA GLU A 142 -18.32 6.24 14.57
C GLU A 142 -17.99 4.74 14.70
N LYS A 143 -17.34 4.16 13.68
CA LYS A 143 -16.95 2.75 13.69
C LYS A 143 -15.91 2.47 14.79
N ILE A 144 -14.93 3.36 14.96
CA ILE A 144 -13.91 3.25 16.02
C ILE A 144 -14.56 3.31 17.41
N SER A 145 -15.54 4.18 17.61
CA SER A 145 -16.26 4.30 18.88
C SER A 145 -17.04 3.02 19.22
N ARG A 146 -17.73 2.43 18.22
CA ARG A 146 -18.42 1.14 18.38
C ARG A 146 -17.45 0.01 18.70
N LEU A 147 -16.33 -0.07 17.98
CA LEU A 147 -15.29 -1.07 18.21
C LEU A 147 -14.76 -0.98 19.65
N ARG A 148 -14.45 0.24 20.12
CA ARG A 148 -13.97 0.47 21.49
C ARG A 148 -14.98 -0.03 22.53
N SER A 149 -16.26 0.23 22.33
CA SER A 149 -17.33 -0.23 23.23
C SER A 149 -17.36 -1.75 23.34
N ILE A 150 -17.27 -2.44 22.19
CA ILE A 150 -17.24 -3.91 22.14
C ILE A 150 -16.01 -4.46 22.87
N VAL A 151 -14.82 -3.96 22.52
CA VAL A 151 -13.53 -4.41 23.09
C VAL A 151 -13.47 -4.19 24.61
N THR A 152 -14.09 -3.14 25.13
CA THR A 152 -14.07 -2.81 26.56
C THR A 152 -15.09 -3.62 27.36
N SER A 153 -16.24 -3.94 26.76
CA SER A 153 -17.39 -4.48 27.50
C SER A 153 -17.57 -6.00 27.34
N ASN A 154 -16.79 -6.65 26.48
CA ASN A 154 -17.01 -8.05 26.12
C ASN A 154 -15.69 -8.85 26.12
N PRO A 155 -15.74 -10.15 26.46
CA PRO A 155 -14.57 -11.01 26.38
C PRO A 155 -14.11 -11.18 24.93
N THR A 156 -12.80 -11.38 24.74
CA THR A 156 -12.19 -11.55 23.41
C THR A 156 -12.81 -12.68 22.59
N SER A 157 -13.29 -13.74 23.26
CA SER A 157 -13.95 -14.88 22.60
C SER A 157 -15.23 -14.52 21.84
N SER A 158 -15.89 -13.40 22.16
CA SER A 158 -17.10 -12.95 21.45
C SER A 158 -16.84 -11.87 20.41
N TRP A 159 -15.60 -11.36 20.31
CA TRP A 159 -15.29 -10.19 19.47
C TRP A 159 -15.59 -10.42 18.01
N GLU A 160 -15.19 -11.55 17.42
CA GLU A 160 -15.40 -11.81 15.99
C GLU A 160 -16.89 -11.77 15.61
N LYS A 161 -17.74 -12.41 16.40
CA LYS A 161 -19.20 -12.40 16.21
C LYS A 161 -19.74 -10.97 16.31
N LEU A 162 -19.35 -10.24 17.36
CA LEU A 162 -19.81 -8.87 17.59
C LEU A 162 -19.32 -7.90 16.50
N PHE A 163 -18.11 -8.07 15.98
CA PHE A 163 -17.59 -7.28 14.87
C PHE A 163 -18.37 -7.53 13.57
N ARG A 164 -18.77 -8.78 13.30
CA ARG A 164 -19.65 -9.12 12.17
C ARG A 164 -21.03 -8.46 12.33
N GLU A 165 -21.67 -8.63 13.49
CA GLU A 165 -23.01 -8.09 13.78
C GLU A 165 -23.07 -6.57 13.72
N ASN A 166 -21.95 -5.88 13.99
CA ASN A 166 -21.85 -4.42 13.99
C ASN A 166 -21.19 -3.84 12.72
N ALA A 167 -20.98 -4.64 11.67
CA ALA A 167 -20.36 -4.23 10.41
C ALA A 167 -18.96 -3.58 10.58
N LEU A 168 -18.14 -4.18 11.44
CA LEU A 168 -16.76 -3.74 11.74
C LEU A 168 -15.70 -4.67 11.15
N MET A 169 -16.09 -5.80 10.55
CA MET A 169 -15.13 -6.79 10.01
C MET A 169 -14.25 -6.22 8.92
N ASP A 170 -14.77 -5.34 8.06
CA ASP A 170 -14.00 -4.70 6.99
C ASP A 170 -12.81 -3.89 7.54
N MET A 171 -12.97 -3.24 8.70
CA MET A 171 -11.89 -2.54 9.40
C MET A 171 -10.79 -3.51 9.87
N ILE A 172 -11.20 -4.65 10.44
CA ILE A 172 -10.26 -5.67 10.94
C ILE A 172 -9.51 -6.34 9.80
N GLU A 173 -10.24 -6.78 8.78
CA GLU A 173 -9.68 -7.38 7.56
C GLU A 173 -8.76 -6.39 6.82
N THR A 174 -9.07 -5.09 6.85
CA THR A 174 -8.18 -4.04 6.29
C THR A 174 -6.84 -3.99 7.02
N LEU A 175 -6.83 -4.05 8.35
CA LEU A 175 -5.58 -4.09 9.11
C LEU A 175 -4.75 -5.33 8.79
N GLU A 176 -5.40 -6.48 8.58
CA GLU A 176 -4.71 -7.69 8.16
C GLU A 176 -4.15 -7.55 6.74
N PHE A 177 -4.92 -7.00 5.82
CA PHE A 177 -4.49 -6.74 4.46
C PHE A 177 -3.26 -5.83 4.39
N LEU A 178 -3.21 -4.77 5.22
CA LEU A 178 -2.06 -3.86 5.30
C LEU A 178 -0.76 -4.58 5.70
N LYS A 179 -0.82 -5.73 6.39
CA LYS A 179 0.37 -6.54 6.70
C LYS A 179 1.02 -7.14 5.45
N SER A 180 0.32 -7.16 4.32
CA SER A 180 0.85 -7.59 3.01
C SER A 180 1.75 -6.53 2.36
N PHE A 181 1.88 -5.36 2.98
CA PHE A 181 2.76 -4.28 2.54
C PHE A 181 3.92 -4.10 3.52
N ASP A 182 5.07 -3.73 2.98
CA ASP A 182 6.18 -3.18 3.74
C ASP A 182 6.12 -1.65 3.67
N CYS A 183 6.14 -1.01 4.83
CA CYS A 183 6.18 0.44 4.98
C CYS A 183 7.52 0.83 5.58
N THR A 184 8.48 1.20 4.74
CA THR A 184 9.88 1.49 5.14
C THR A 184 10.17 2.97 5.03
N VAL A 185 10.62 3.60 6.12
CA VAL A 185 11.01 5.01 6.14
C VAL A 185 12.24 5.23 5.26
N VAL A 186 12.14 6.15 4.31
CA VAL A 186 13.25 6.63 3.49
C VAL A 186 13.95 7.76 4.26
N SER A 187 14.91 7.37 5.10
CA SER A 187 15.54 8.25 6.09
C SER A 187 16.12 9.54 5.48
N GLU A 188 16.82 9.44 4.35
CA GLU A 188 17.43 10.57 3.63
C GLU A 188 16.41 11.59 3.10
N ALA A 189 15.14 11.19 2.95
CA ALA A 189 14.06 12.02 2.43
C ALA A 189 13.17 12.63 3.53
N SER A 190 13.61 12.62 4.80
CA SER A 190 12.81 13.10 5.93
C SER A 190 13.02 14.60 6.19
N ILE A 191 11.94 15.39 6.14
CA ILE A 191 12.00 16.85 6.19
C ILE A 191 11.47 17.34 7.56
N PRO A 192 12.11 18.31 8.23
CA PRO A 192 11.53 18.93 9.43
C PRO A 192 10.21 19.63 9.09
N ASP A 193 9.21 19.42 9.93
CA ASP A 193 7.85 19.95 9.75
C ASP A 193 7.85 21.49 9.71
N GLU A 194 8.56 22.09 10.67
CA GLU A 194 8.73 23.54 10.78
C GLU A 194 9.35 24.16 9.52
N THR A 195 10.29 23.47 8.86
CA THR A 195 10.91 23.96 7.63
C THR A 195 9.88 24.08 6.51
N ILE A 196 9.01 23.08 6.34
CA ILE A 196 7.96 23.14 5.31
C ILE A 196 6.94 24.21 5.66
N GLN A 197 6.53 24.33 6.93
CA GLN A 197 5.60 25.38 7.36
C GLN A 197 6.17 26.78 7.14
N GLN A 198 7.46 27.01 7.42
CA GLN A 198 8.14 28.28 7.16
C GLN A 198 8.19 28.61 5.66
N VAL A 199 8.48 27.64 4.81
CA VAL A 199 8.44 27.80 3.35
C VAL A 199 7.01 28.13 2.92
N LEU A 200 6.01 27.37 3.36
CA LEU A 200 4.60 27.63 3.02
C LEU A 200 4.13 29.02 3.48
N ALA A 201 4.53 29.46 4.67
CA ALA A 201 4.22 30.80 5.17
C ALA A 201 4.91 31.90 4.33
N SER A 202 6.19 31.71 4.01
CA SER A 202 6.99 32.68 3.23
C SER A 202 6.48 32.84 1.81
N PHE A 203 6.00 31.75 1.21
CA PHE A 203 5.46 31.73 -0.14
C PHE A 203 3.93 31.78 -0.20
N GLY A 204 3.24 31.95 0.94
CA GLY A 204 1.78 31.93 1.01
C GLY A 204 1.09 33.04 0.20
N LYS A 205 1.81 34.15 -0.08
CA LYS A 205 1.35 35.23 -0.96
C LYS A 205 1.62 34.97 -2.44
N ILE A 206 2.46 33.99 -2.77
CA ILE A 206 2.89 33.66 -4.12
C ILE A 206 2.08 32.44 -4.57
N CYS A 207 0.99 32.67 -5.31
CA CYS A 207 0.12 31.63 -5.87
C CYS A 207 0.75 30.90 -7.09
N SER A 208 2.01 30.46 -6.96
CA SER A 208 2.69 29.68 -8.00
C SER A 208 2.20 28.23 -8.05
N ARG A 209 2.56 27.52 -9.12
CA ARG A 209 2.31 26.09 -9.25
C ARG A 209 3.05 25.29 -8.16
N ASP A 210 4.25 25.72 -7.80
CA ASP A 210 5.10 25.01 -6.84
C ASP A 210 4.54 25.13 -5.42
N THR A 211 4.02 26.31 -5.05
CA THR A 211 3.40 26.51 -3.74
C THR A 211 2.11 25.72 -3.59
N LYS A 212 1.28 25.63 -4.65
CA LYS A 212 0.11 24.75 -4.67
C LYS A 212 0.51 23.28 -4.51
N SER A 213 1.60 22.85 -5.15
CA SER A 213 2.08 21.46 -5.09
C SER A 213 2.63 21.13 -3.70
N LEU A 214 3.37 22.06 -3.08
CA LEU A 214 3.89 21.90 -1.73
C LEU A 214 2.78 21.89 -0.67
N ASN A 215 1.77 22.76 -0.81
CA ASN A 215 0.57 22.72 0.03
C ASN A 215 -0.14 21.37 -0.08
N LYS A 216 -0.38 20.87 -1.31
CA LYS A 216 -1.01 19.55 -1.51
C LYS A 216 -0.19 18.43 -0.83
N TYR A 217 1.14 18.47 -0.96
CA TYR A 217 2.02 17.49 -0.31
C TYR A 217 1.90 17.55 1.21
N TYR A 218 1.91 18.74 1.78
CA TYR A 218 1.82 18.94 3.23
C TYR A 218 0.46 18.49 3.79
N SER A 219 -0.66 18.92 3.19
CA SER A 219 -1.99 18.48 3.60
C SER A 219 -2.15 16.96 3.52
N MET A 220 -1.59 16.34 2.47
CA MET A 220 -1.56 14.87 2.37
C MET A 220 -0.79 14.23 3.52
N ALA A 221 0.33 14.81 3.97
CA ALA A 221 1.10 14.30 5.09
C ALA A 221 0.34 14.40 6.43
N GLU A 222 -0.46 15.45 6.62
CA GLU A 222 -1.36 15.63 7.77
C GLU A 222 -2.50 14.60 7.76
N GLU A 223 -3.21 14.47 6.64
CA GLU A 223 -4.29 13.50 6.47
C GLU A 223 -3.79 12.05 6.70
N ASN A 224 -2.63 11.72 6.13
CA ASN A 224 -2.01 10.42 6.32
C ASN A 224 -1.63 10.17 7.79
N ARG A 225 -1.15 11.18 8.53
CA ARG A 225 -0.87 11.07 9.97
C ARG A 225 -2.13 10.72 10.73
N ASP A 226 -3.22 11.44 10.49
CA ASP A 226 -4.46 11.28 11.24
C ASP A 226 -5.10 9.91 10.98
N LEU A 227 -5.13 9.47 9.71
CA LEU A 227 -5.61 8.14 9.37
C LEU A 227 -4.70 7.03 9.92
N TYR A 228 -3.38 7.19 9.84
CA TYR A 228 -2.45 6.20 10.40
C TYR A 228 -2.58 6.11 11.93
N ALA A 229 -2.83 7.22 12.63
CA ALA A 229 -3.08 7.24 14.06
C ALA A 229 -4.37 6.46 14.41
N LYS A 230 -5.45 6.67 13.63
CA LYS A 230 -6.70 5.90 13.77
C LYS A 230 -6.47 4.39 13.55
N MET A 231 -5.79 4.01 12.47
CA MET A 231 -5.44 2.61 12.20
C MET A 231 -4.59 2.00 13.31
N SER A 232 -3.60 2.74 13.81
CA SER A 232 -2.71 2.32 14.90
C SER A 232 -3.47 2.13 16.21
N TYR A 233 -4.42 3.02 16.51
CA TYR A 233 -5.29 2.91 17.67
C TYR A 233 -6.17 1.65 17.60
N VAL A 234 -6.80 1.39 16.45
CA VAL A 234 -7.59 0.17 16.21
C VAL A 234 -6.72 -1.08 16.36
N SER A 235 -5.53 -1.10 15.76
CA SER A 235 -4.59 -2.22 15.89
C SER A 235 -4.23 -2.47 17.36
N LYS A 236 -4.01 -1.41 18.15
CA LYS A 236 -3.73 -1.54 19.57
C LYS A 236 -4.91 -2.11 20.36
N LEU A 237 -6.13 -1.69 20.03
CA LEU A 237 -7.35 -2.20 20.69
C LEU A 237 -7.54 -3.71 20.43
N VAL A 238 -7.32 -4.16 19.19
CA VAL A 238 -7.67 -5.52 18.77
C VAL A 238 -6.53 -6.51 18.98
N TYR A 239 -5.29 -6.10 18.70
CA TYR A 239 -4.12 -6.98 18.71
C TYR A 239 -3.13 -6.66 19.85
N GLY A 240 -3.42 -5.65 20.67
CA GLY A 240 -2.56 -5.24 21.78
C GLY A 240 -1.28 -4.50 21.35
N LYS A 241 -1.09 -4.23 20.05
CA LYS A 241 0.10 -3.55 19.51
C LYS A 241 -0.29 -2.51 18.46
N PRO A 242 0.32 -1.31 18.48
CA PRO A 242 0.12 -0.31 17.43
C PRO A 242 0.69 -0.79 16.10
N LEU A 243 0.32 -0.12 15.01
CA LEU A 243 1.04 -0.29 13.75
C LEU A 243 2.40 0.38 13.88
N ASP A 244 3.44 -0.31 13.41
CA ASP A 244 4.80 0.20 13.41
C ASP A 244 5.29 0.39 11.96
N LEU A 245 5.95 1.51 11.72
CA LEU A 245 6.71 1.74 10.49
C LEU A 245 8.09 1.11 10.62
N ILE A 246 8.57 0.48 9.55
CA ILE A 246 9.94 -0.04 9.47
C ILE A 246 10.88 1.16 9.36
N GLN A 247 11.74 1.38 10.35
CA GLN A 247 12.55 2.62 10.43
C GLN A 247 13.72 2.63 9.44
N SER A 248 14.14 1.46 8.94
CA SER A 248 15.15 1.33 7.89
C SER A 248 15.13 -0.05 7.25
N GLU A 249 15.67 -0.18 6.03
CA GLU A 249 15.85 -1.48 5.36
C GLU A 249 16.69 -2.46 6.21
N SER A 250 17.65 -1.96 7.00
CA SER A 250 18.44 -2.79 7.91
C SER A 250 17.61 -3.49 9.00
N GLN A 251 16.50 -2.87 9.43
CA GLN A 251 15.55 -3.49 10.37
C GLN A 251 14.70 -4.56 9.69
N LYS A 252 14.35 -4.37 8.41
CA LYS A 252 13.61 -5.35 7.60
C LYS A 252 14.37 -6.68 7.50
N ASN A 253 15.66 -6.63 7.19
CA ASN A 253 16.49 -7.82 7.05
C ASN A 253 16.64 -8.60 8.37
N ARG A 254 16.71 -7.90 9.51
CA ARG A 254 16.75 -8.55 10.85
C ARG A 254 15.44 -9.25 11.24
N GLN A 255 14.30 -8.76 10.76
CA GLN A 255 13.00 -9.41 11.01
C GLN A 255 12.81 -10.67 10.16
N LEU A 256 13.38 -10.71 8.95
CA LEU A 256 13.39 -11.89 8.07
C LEU A 256 14.30 -13.00 8.63
N ILE A 257 15.51 -12.66 9.10
CA ILE A 257 16.46 -13.65 9.66
C ILE A 257 15.91 -14.33 10.92
N LYS A 258 15.18 -13.60 11.78
CA LYS A 258 14.55 -14.18 12.99
C LYS A 258 13.40 -15.16 12.69
N LYS A 259 12.90 -15.20 11.46
CA LYS A 259 11.85 -16.16 11.07
C LYS A 259 12.43 -17.54 10.77
N ASP A 260 13.69 -17.63 10.35
CA ASP A 260 14.31 -18.91 9.99
C ASP A 260 14.88 -19.68 11.20
N GLU A 261 15.25 -19.01 12.29
CA GLU A 261 15.83 -19.67 13.48
C GLU A 261 14.80 -20.33 14.43
N ASN A 262 13.50 -20.00 14.29
CA ASN A 262 12.46 -20.45 15.24
C ASN A 262 11.67 -21.70 14.81
N TRP A 263 11.93 -22.27 13.63
CA TRP A 263 11.24 -23.49 13.19
C TRP A 263 11.97 -24.79 13.53
N GLU A 264 13.31 -24.77 13.67
CA GLU A 264 14.08 -26.00 13.93
C GLU A 264 14.34 -26.30 15.42
N SER A 265 14.06 -25.37 16.33
CA SER A 265 14.39 -25.50 17.76
C SER A 265 13.25 -26.03 18.66
N LYS A 266 12.14 -26.52 18.10
CA LYS A 266 11.03 -27.16 18.85
C LYS A 266 10.71 -28.60 18.43
N LYS A 267 11.68 -29.31 17.85
CA LYS A 267 11.65 -30.77 17.71
C LYS A 267 12.95 -31.38 18.21
N SER A 268 13.35 -31.10 19.45
CA SER A 268 14.33 -31.89 20.22
C SER A 268 14.47 -31.27 21.61
N ALA A 269 14.37 -32.12 22.64
CA ALA A 269 14.47 -31.87 24.09
C ALA A 269 13.19 -31.38 24.79
#